data_AF-A0A2N6BUE8-F1
#
_entry.id   AF-A0A2N6BUE8-F1
#
_cell.length_a   1.000
_cell.length_b   1.000
_cell.length_c   1.000
_cell.angle_alpha   90.00
_cell.angle_beta   90.00
_cell.angle_gamma   90.00
#
_symmetry.space_group_name_H-M   'P 1'
#
loop_
_entity.id
_entity.type
_entity.pdbx_description
1 polymer ?
#
loop_
_entity_poly.entity_id
_entity_poly.type
_entity_poly.pdbx_seq_one_letter_code
_entity_poly.pdbx_strand_id
1 'polypeptide(L)'
;MPRLEPGSTIIPAHGSIRFALFGGADIDKHIRVDEMYGFDLSAFSNLVPGKHYLNRNDLSLELLSEPQDAFSFDFAGSDTFPRHDRQSLPVMASTSGRCAGIIQWIRLEMDDSVVFENHPSHNNPASGWQHCLFILPQPIHVTPGRVLNITALHNRNTPWFFFEA
;
A
#
# COMPACT_ATOMS: atom_id res chain seq x y z
N MET A 1 -20.74 13.22 13.29
CA MET A 1 -19.53 13.69 13.99
C MET A 1 -19.96 14.34 15.31
N PRO A 2 -19.23 14.16 16.42
CA PRO A 2 -19.51 14.91 17.65
C PRO A 2 -19.36 16.42 17.38
N ARG A 3 -20.13 17.24 18.09
CA ARG A 3 -20.05 18.70 17.97
C ARG A 3 -18.79 19.15 18.71
N LEU A 4 -17.83 19.71 17.97
CA LEU A 4 -16.60 20.25 18.56
C LEU A 4 -16.86 21.64 19.14
N GLU A 5 -16.22 21.95 20.26
CA GLU A 5 -16.21 23.32 20.79
C GLU A 5 -15.43 24.23 19.83
N PRO A 6 -15.88 25.47 19.59
CA PRO A 6 -15.15 26.43 18.78
C PRO A 6 -13.69 26.57 19.24
N GLY A 7 -12.74 26.44 18.31
CA GLY A 7 -11.30 26.50 18.59
C GLY A 7 -10.65 25.17 18.98
N SER A 8 -11.40 24.07 19.02
CA SER A 8 -10.81 22.73 19.19
C SER A 8 -9.93 22.34 18.00
N THR A 9 -8.85 21.62 18.26
CA THR A 9 -7.95 21.07 17.24
C THR A 9 -8.27 19.60 16.99
N ILE A 10 -8.37 19.21 15.72
CA ILE A 10 -8.54 17.82 15.31
C ILE A 10 -7.16 17.20 15.12
N ILE A 11 -6.91 16.08 15.78
CA ILE A 11 -5.66 15.30 15.69
C ILE A 11 -6.03 13.84 15.38
N PRO A 12 -5.53 13.23 14.30
CA PRO A 12 -4.67 13.84 13.28
C PRO A 12 -5.42 14.88 12.43
N ALA A 13 -4.70 15.90 11.97
CA ALA A 13 -5.25 16.93 11.07
C ALA A 13 -5.40 16.38 9.64
N HIS A 14 -4.43 15.58 9.18
CA HIS A 14 -4.47 14.93 7.87
C HIS A 14 -4.13 13.44 7.96
N GLY A 15 -4.67 12.67 7.01
CA GLY A 15 -4.29 11.27 6.81
C GLY A 15 -4.25 10.90 5.34
N SER A 16 -3.28 10.06 4.97
CA SER A 16 -3.12 9.55 3.61
C SER A 16 -3.01 8.04 3.58
N ILE A 17 -3.64 7.43 2.58
CA ILE A 17 -3.37 6.06 2.15
C ILE A 17 -2.21 6.11 1.17
N ARG A 18 -1.04 5.67 1.62
CA ARG A 18 0.21 5.65 0.85
C ARG A 18 0.38 4.33 0.15
N PHE A 19 0.98 4.33 -1.03
CA PHE A 19 1.30 3.09 -1.74
C PHE A 19 2.53 3.21 -2.65
N ALA A 20 3.09 2.07 -3.02
CA ALA A 20 4.18 1.96 -3.99
C ALA A 20 4.19 0.57 -4.65
N LEU A 21 4.88 0.45 -5.79
CA LEU A 21 5.26 -0.85 -6.34
C LEU A 21 6.27 -1.51 -5.41
N PHE A 22 6.14 -2.82 -5.20
CA PHE A 22 7.10 -3.57 -4.38
C PHE A 22 7.60 -4.84 -5.05
N GLY A 23 8.78 -5.27 -4.61
CA GLY A 23 9.40 -6.54 -4.95
C GLY A 23 10.44 -6.91 -3.89
N GLY A 24 11.37 -7.77 -4.26
CA GLY A 24 12.46 -8.24 -3.40
C GLY A 24 12.48 -9.76 -3.27
N ALA A 25 13.68 -10.33 -3.29
CA ALA A 25 13.84 -11.79 -3.34
C ALA A 25 13.35 -12.51 -2.08
N ASP A 26 13.36 -11.83 -0.93
CA ASP A 26 12.94 -12.38 0.36
C ASP A 26 11.41 -12.37 0.48
N ILE A 27 10.76 -11.23 0.19
CA ILE A 27 9.30 -11.13 0.19
C ILE A 27 8.65 -12.01 -0.90
N ASP A 28 9.28 -12.19 -2.07
CA ASP A 28 8.74 -13.06 -3.15
C ASP A 28 8.57 -14.51 -2.67
N LYS A 29 9.52 -15.01 -1.85
CA LYS A 29 9.45 -16.36 -1.25
C LYS A 29 8.37 -16.48 -0.18
N HIS A 30 8.00 -15.38 0.47
CA HIS A 30 6.98 -15.38 1.50
C HIS A 30 5.56 -15.38 0.90
N ILE A 31 5.40 -14.68 -0.22
CA ILE A 31 4.08 -14.43 -0.80
C ILE A 31 3.73 -15.33 -1.98
N ARG A 32 4.70 -16.12 -2.48
CA ARG A 32 4.48 -17.07 -3.57
C ARG A 32 4.92 -18.47 -3.18
N VAL A 33 4.21 -19.43 -3.76
CA VAL A 33 4.56 -20.84 -3.73
C VAL A 33 4.53 -21.33 -5.17
N ASP A 34 5.65 -21.15 -5.86
CA ASP A 34 5.79 -21.59 -7.25
C ASP A 34 6.28 -23.05 -7.32
N GLU A 35 7.24 -23.41 -6.47
CA GLU A 35 7.78 -24.77 -6.38
C GLU A 35 7.97 -25.19 -4.91
N MET A 36 7.54 -26.40 -4.55
CA MET A 36 7.76 -26.97 -3.22
C MET A 36 8.15 -28.44 -3.35
N TYR A 37 9.35 -28.80 -2.86
CA TYR A 37 9.94 -30.15 -2.98
C TYR A 37 9.93 -30.74 -4.41
N GLY A 38 10.17 -29.93 -5.45
CA GLY A 38 10.18 -30.38 -6.84
C GLY A 38 8.79 -30.50 -7.49
N PHE A 39 7.72 -30.13 -6.78
CA PHE A 39 6.38 -30.02 -7.34
C PHE A 39 6.12 -28.58 -7.79
N ASP A 40 5.69 -28.42 -9.05
CA ASP A 40 5.19 -27.16 -9.60
C ASP A 40 3.79 -26.89 -9.03
N LEU A 41 3.68 -25.81 -8.26
CA LEU A 41 2.44 -25.35 -7.63
C LEU A 41 1.90 -24.06 -8.28
N SER A 42 2.48 -23.60 -9.40
CA SER A 42 2.06 -22.37 -10.10
C SER A 42 0.59 -22.38 -10.53
N ALA A 43 -0.01 -23.55 -10.77
CA ALA A 43 -1.44 -23.68 -11.06
C ALA A 43 -2.33 -23.18 -9.91
N PHE A 44 -1.83 -23.18 -8.68
CA PHE A 44 -2.56 -22.75 -7.48
C PHE A 44 -2.43 -21.24 -7.21
N SER A 45 -1.58 -20.50 -7.93
CA SER A 45 -1.39 -19.06 -7.73
C SER A 45 -2.69 -18.25 -7.89
N ASN A 46 -3.64 -18.74 -8.71
CA ASN A 46 -4.96 -18.13 -8.88
C ASN A 46 -5.93 -18.38 -7.72
N LEU A 47 -5.62 -19.31 -6.81
CA LEU A 47 -6.43 -19.60 -5.62
C LEU A 47 -6.00 -18.80 -4.40
N VAL A 48 -4.84 -18.13 -4.46
CA VAL A 48 -4.31 -17.31 -3.37
C VAL A 48 -5.02 -15.94 -3.41
N PRO A 49 -5.58 -15.45 -2.28
CA PRO A 49 -6.22 -14.14 -2.25
C PRO A 49 -5.23 -13.04 -2.66
N GLY A 50 -5.58 -12.18 -3.63
CA GLY A 50 -4.66 -11.13 -4.07
C GLY A 50 -4.31 -10.08 -3.00
N LYS A 51 -5.00 -10.06 -1.85
CA LYS A 51 -4.80 -9.11 -0.74
C LYS A 51 -4.25 -9.83 0.49
N HIS A 52 -3.10 -9.41 0.99
CA HIS A 52 -2.45 -9.96 2.19
C HIS A 52 -2.08 -8.87 3.20
N TYR A 53 -2.16 -9.19 4.49
CA TYR A 53 -1.57 -8.35 5.54
C TYR A 53 -0.18 -8.88 5.88
N LEU A 54 0.82 -7.99 5.86
CA LEU A 54 2.19 -8.35 6.22
C LEU A 54 2.32 -8.35 7.74
N ASN A 55 2.42 -9.56 8.32
CA ASN A 55 2.62 -9.76 9.76
C ASN A 55 4.09 -9.78 10.18
N ARG A 56 5.01 -9.84 9.20
CA ARG A 56 6.46 -10.04 9.41
C ARG A 56 7.23 -8.79 9.05
N ASN A 57 7.65 -8.06 10.08
CA ASN A 57 8.40 -6.81 9.93
C ASN A 57 9.90 -7.02 9.65
N ASP A 58 10.39 -8.26 9.70
CA ASP A 58 11.79 -8.61 9.44
C ASP A 58 12.05 -9.04 7.99
N LEU A 59 10.99 -9.24 7.19
CA LEU A 59 11.15 -9.57 5.78
C LEU A 59 11.65 -8.34 5.04
N SER A 60 12.71 -8.52 4.26
CA SER A 60 13.21 -7.46 3.39
C SER A 60 12.31 -7.31 2.17
N LEU A 61 11.89 -6.07 1.89
CA LEU A 61 11.15 -5.70 0.70
C LEU A 61 11.78 -4.47 0.06
N GLU A 62 11.66 -4.39 -1.26
CA GLU A 62 12.17 -3.30 -2.07
C GLU A 62 11.01 -2.49 -2.62
N LEU A 63 11.05 -1.17 -2.45
CA LEU A 63 10.16 -0.27 -3.16
C LEU A 63 10.72 -0.04 -4.56
N LEU A 64 9.92 -0.34 -5.57
CA LEU A 64 10.28 -0.22 -6.99
C LEU A 64 9.75 1.06 -7.64
N SER A 65 8.95 1.84 -6.90
CA SER A 65 8.52 3.19 -7.25
C SER A 65 8.64 4.10 -6.03
N GLU A 66 8.65 5.40 -6.27
CA GLU A 66 8.45 6.36 -5.19
C GLU A 66 7.04 6.17 -4.57
N PRO A 67 6.90 6.38 -3.25
CA PRO A 67 5.60 6.43 -2.59
C PRO A 67 4.68 7.50 -3.16
N GLN A 68 3.41 7.15 -3.36
CA GLN A 68 2.36 8.08 -3.78
C GLN A 68 1.15 8.01 -2.84
N ASP A 69 0.36 9.09 -2.81
CA ASP A 69 -0.93 9.11 -2.12
C ASP A 69 -2.01 8.54 -3.06
N ALA A 70 -2.72 7.51 -2.62
CA ALA A 70 -3.92 7.03 -3.31
C ALA A 70 -5.15 7.84 -2.91
N PHE A 71 -5.24 8.22 -1.64
CA PHE A 71 -6.30 9.04 -1.06
C PHE A 71 -5.71 9.87 0.07
N SER A 72 -6.13 11.13 0.16
CA SER A 72 -5.74 12.05 1.23
C SER A 72 -7.00 12.65 1.85
N PHE A 73 -6.99 12.81 3.17
CA PHE A 73 -8.13 13.26 3.96
C PHE A 73 -7.70 14.43 4.85
N ASP A 74 -8.37 15.58 4.69
CA ASP A 74 -8.25 16.74 5.57
C ASP A 74 -9.34 16.69 6.64
N PHE A 75 -8.97 16.19 7.83
CA PHE A 75 -9.88 16.07 8.96
C PHE A 75 -10.10 17.40 9.68
N ALA A 76 -9.17 18.36 9.55
CA ALA A 76 -9.25 19.66 10.21
C ALA A 76 -10.15 20.65 9.45
N GLY A 77 -10.06 20.64 8.11
CA GLY A 77 -10.80 21.53 7.21
C GLY A 77 -12.08 20.94 6.62
N SER A 78 -12.30 19.62 6.72
CA SER A 78 -13.50 18.96 6.18
C SER A 78 -14.27 18.12 7.20
N ASP A 79 -15.59 18.25 7.16
CA ASP A 79 -16.54 17.41 7.90
C ASP A 79 -17.16 16.30 7.03
N THR A 80 -16.85 16.31 5.73
CA THR A 80 -17.42 15.41 4.74
C THR A 80 -16.36 14.77 3.86
N PHE A 81 -16.48 13.45 3.69
CA PHE A 81 -15.60 12.66 2.83
C PHE A 81 -16.45 11.74 1.93
N PRO A 82 -16.00 11.46 0.70
CA PRO A 82 -16.67 10.52 -0.18
C PRO A 82 -16.94 9.17 0.50
N ARG A 83 -18.12 8.59 0.24
CA ARG A 83 -18.45 7.22 0.69
C ARG A 83 -17.68 6.16 -0.09
N HIS A 84 -17.40 6.48 -1.34
CA HIS A 84 -16.63 5.72 -2.26
C HIS A 84 -15.88 6.71 -3.14
N ASP A 85 -14.65 6.38 -3.49
CA ASP A 85 -13.87 7.10 -4.49
C ASP A 85 -13.08 6.08 -5.30
N ARG A 86 -12.76 6.46 -6.54
CA ARG A 86 -11.97 5.68 -7.48
C ARG A 86 -11.02 6.62 -8.22
N GLN A 87 -9.74 6.29 -8.21
CA GLN A 87 -8.70 7.03 -8.91
C GLN A 87 -7.93 6.10 -9.84
N SER A 88 -7.51 6.61 -11.00
CA SER A 88 -6.53 5.95 -11.87
C SER A 88 -5.21 6.69 -11.72
N LEU A 89 -4.18 5.98 -11.29
CA LEU A 89 -2.92 6.51 -10.81
C LEU A 89 -1.78 5.95 -11.67
N PRO A 90 -1.11 6.77 -12.49
CA PRO A 90 0.08 6.34 -13.21
C PRO A 90 1.26 6.24 -12.24
N VAL A 91 1.82 5.04 -12.09
CA VAL A 91 2.95 4.80 -11.20
C VAL A 91 4.19 4.45 -12.00
N MET A 92 5.17 5.34 -11.93
CA MET A 92 6.46 5.16 -12.58
C MET A 92 7.40 4.38 -11.68
N ALA A 93 7.97 3.30 -12.20
CA ALA A 93 9.05 2.60 -11.53
C ALA A 93 10.29 3.49 -11.45
N SER A 94 10.90 3.58 -10.26
CA SER A 94 12.16 4.30 -10.01
C SER A 94 13.37 3.37 -10.04
N THR A 95 13.17 2.07 -9.83
CA THR A 95 14.24 1.05 -9.80
C THR A 95 13.86 -0.17 -10.63
N SER A 96 14.87 -0.85 -11.22
CA SER A 96 14.65 -2.11 -11.93
C SER A 96 14.37 -3.24 -10.95
N GLY A 97 13.43 -4.14 -11.25
CA GLY A 97 13.14 -5.26 -10.37
C GLY A 97 11.98 -6.14 -10.82
N ARG A 98 11.78 -7.26 -10.12
CA ARG A 98 10.56 -8.06 -10.24
C ARG A 98 9.49 -7.45 -9.34
N CYS A 99 8.56 -6.72 -9.94
CA CYS A 99 7.40 -6.17 -9.25
C CYS A 99 6.41 -7.29 -8.94
N ALA A 100 6.27 -7.58 -7.65
CA ALA A 100 5.33 -8.58 -7.15
C ALA A 100 3.92 -8.00 -6.99
N GLY A 101 3.78 -6.68 -6.85
CA GLY A 101 2.49 -6.02 -6.70
C GLY A 101 2.59 -4.62 -6.11
N ILE A 102 1.57 -4.23 -5.33
CA ILE A 102 1.45 -2.95 -4.63
C ILE A 102 1.50 -3.18 -3.12
N ILE A 103 2.27 -2.36 -2.41
CA ILE A 103 2.25 -2.27 -0.95
C ILE A 103 1.55 -0.99 -0.54
N GLN A 104 0.66 -1.07 0.45
CA GLN A 104 -0.10 0.03 1.01
C GLN A 104 0.16 0.19 2.50
N TRP A 105 0.28 1.44 2.94
CA TRP A 105 0.46 1.83 4.34
C TRP A 105 -0.22 3.18 4.63
N ILE A 106 -0.04 3.71 5.83
CA ILE A 106 -0.68 4.97 6.27
C ILE A 106 0.35 6.02 6.65
N ARG A 107 0.01 7.27 6.37
CA ARG A 107 0.71 8.46 6.87
C ARG A 107 -0.32 9.37 7.53
N LEU A 108 -0.04 9.83 8.75
CA LEU A 108 -0.90 10.68 9.55
C LEU A 108 -0.10 11.90 10.00
N GLU A 109 -0.63 13.09 9.73
CA GLU A 109 -0.11 14.35 10.25
C GLU A 109 -0.85 14.63 11.56
N MET A 110 -0.17 14.39 12.68
CA MET A 110 -0.78 14.49 14.00
C MET A 110 -1.02 15.95 14.36
N ASP A 111 0.01 16.77 14.16
CA ASP A 111 -0.01 18.22 14.32
C ASP A 111 1.05 18.85 13.38
N ASP A 112 1.32 20.15 13.54
CA ASP A 112 2.30 20.90 12.72
C ASP A 112 3.75 20.38 12.82
N SER A 113 4.05 19.49 13.76
CA SER A 113 5.40 19.02 14.07
C SER A 113 5.57 17.50 14.02
N VAL A 114 4.50 16.73 14.22
CA VAL A 114 4.56 15.27 14.34
C VAL A 114 3.86 14.59 13.17
N VAL A 115 4.63 13.77 12.45
CA VAL A 115 4.12 12.87 11.41
C VAL A 115 4.33 11.43 11.87
N PHE A 116 3.23 10.67 11.93
CA PHE A 116 3.28 9.23 12.06
C PHE A 116 3.19 8.59 10.67
N GLU A 117 4.13 7.73 10.32
CA GLU A 117 4.07 6.94 9.10
C GLU A 117 4.66 5.55 9.35
N ASN A 118 3.92 4.50 9.00
CA ASN A 118 4.44 3.14 9.00
C ASN A 118 5.10 2.80 7.66
N HIS A 119 6.09 3.61 7.26
CA HIS A 119 6.76 3.45 5.96
C HIS A 119 7.41 2.06 5.82
N PRO A 120 7.21 1.31 4.71
CA PRO A 120 7.68 -0.07 4.57
C PRO A 120 9.19 -0.27 4.70
N SER A 121 9.98 0.73 4.31
CA SER A 121 11.45 0.66 4.39
C SER A 121 12.01 0.96 5.78
N HIS A 122 11.17 1.33 6.75
CA HIS A 122 11.61 1.67 8.10
C HIS A 122 11.15 0.57 9.07
N ASN A 123 12.10 0.03 9.82
CA ASN A 123 11.80 -0.87 10.94
C ASN A 123 11.17 -0.06 12.08
N ASN A 124 9.86 0.11 12.03
CA ASN A 124 9.12 0.76 13.10
C ASN A 124 8.86 -0.23 14.25
N PRO A 125 8.74 0.27 15.50
CA PRO A 125 8.21 -0.50 16.62
C PRO A 125 6.85 -1.13 16.25
N ALA A 126 6.48 -2.22 16.93
CA ALA A 126 5.22 -2.90 16.71
C ALA A 126 4.04 -1.90 16.68
N SER A 127 3.38 -1.83 15.54
CA SER A 127 2.17 -1.02 15.32
C SER A 127 0.98 -1.95 15.14
N GLY A 128 -0.19 -1.53 15.62
CA GLY A 128 -1.46 -2.19 15.27
C GLY A 128 -1.81 -2.05 13.78
N TRP A 129 -1.14 -1.14 13.05
CA TRP A 129 -1.33 -0.95 11.62
C TRP A 129 -0.31 -1.73 10.80
N GLN A 130 -0.84 -2.69 10.05
CA GLN A 130 -0.08 -3.59 9.20
C GLN A 130 0.00 -3.03 7.78
N HIS A 131 1.07 -3.37 7.07
CA HIS A 131 1.10 -3.14 5.62
C HIS A 131 0.15 -4.09 4.92
N CYS A 132 -0.46 -3.61 3.84
CA CYS A 132 -1.32 -4.41 3.00
C CYS A 132 -0.67 -4.60 1.63
N LEU A 133 -0.54 -5.85 1.19
CA LEU A 133 0.01 -6.24 -0.10
C LEU A 133 -1.13 -6.58 -1.06
N PHE A 134 -1.07 -6.06 -2.28
CA PHE A 134 -1.92 -6.42 -3.41
C PHE A 134 -1.05 -7.08 -4.47
N ILE A 135 -1.11 -8.40 -4.54
CA ILE A 135 -0.16 -9.24 -5.27
C ILE A 135 -0.68 -9.53 -6.67
N LEU A 136 0.18 -9.37 -7.66
CA LEU A 136 -0.08 -9.80 -9.03
C LEU A 136 -0.11 -11.34 -9.11
N PRO A 137 -0.97 -11.96 -9.93
CA PRO A 137 -0.87 -13.41 -10.17
C PRO A 137 0.51 -13.82 -10.66
N GLN A 138 1.13 -13.01 -11.53
CA GLN A 138 2.49 -13.18 -12.02
C GLN A 138 3.31 -11.89 -11.88
N PRO A 139 4.54 -11.92 -11.33
CA PRO A 139 5.37 -10.73 -11.24
C PRO A 139 5.74 -10.19 -12.61
N ILE A 140 5.83 -8.87 -12.69
CA ILE A 140 6.23 -8.17 -13.89
C ILE A 140 7.62 -7.56 -13.69
N HIS A 141 8.51 -7.73 -14.66
CA HIS A 141 9.79 -7.06 -14.61
C HIS A 141 9.61 -5.58 -14.97
N VAL A 142 10.07 -4.68 -14.10
CA VAL A 142 10.02 -3.23 -14.33
C VAL A 142 11.43 -2.69 -14.45
N THR A 143 11.56 -1.57 -15.16
CA THR A 143 12.78 -0.78 -15.29
C THR A 143 12.43 0.69 -15.00
N PRO A 144 13.40 1.51 -14.56
CA PRO A 144 13.16 2.94 -14.33
C PRO A 144 12.46 3.61 -15.52
N GLY A 145 11.44 4.41 -15.23
CA GLY A 145 10.63 5.08 -16.25
C GLY A 145 9.47 4.24 -16.81
N ARG A 146 9.41 2.93 -16.55
CA ARG A 146 8.22 2.12 -16.89
C ARG A 146 7.05 2.59 -16.05
N VAL A 147 5.96 2.96 -16.70
CA VAL A 147 4.71 3.37 -16.03
C VAL A 147 3.74 2.19 -15.98
N LEU A 148 3.12 1.98 -14.82
CA LEU A 148 2.04 1.04 -14.60
C LEU A 148 0.81 1.83 -14.12
N ASN A 149 -0.33 1.64 -14.78
CA ASN A 149 -1.58 2.30 -14.38
C ASN A 149 -2.27 1.46 -13.31
N ILE A 150 -2.62 2.11 -12.21
CA ILE A 150 -3.22 1.48 -11.03
C ILE A 150 -4.56 2.14 -10.76
N THR A 151 -5.64 1.35 -10.75
CA THR A 151 -6.91 1.78 -10.19
C THR A 151 -6.86 1.59 -8.67
N ALA A 152 -7.01 2.68 -7.91
CA ALA A 152 -7.27 2.65 -6.48
C ALA A 152 -8.76 2.93 -6.21
N LEU A 153 -9.37 2.21 -5.28
CA LEU A 153 -10.75 2.47 -4.85
C LEU A 153 -10.93 2.25 -3.35
N HIS A 154 -11.87 2.94 -2.73
CA HIS A 154 -12.24 2.69 -1.34
C HIS A 154 -13.75 2.76 -1.11
N ASN A 155 -14.23 2.17 -0.01
CA ASN A 155 -15.64 2.25 0.42
C ASN A 155 -15.77 2.77 1.87
N ARG A 156 -14.89 3.71 2.26
CA ARG A 156 -14.60 4.18 3.64
C ARG A 156 -13.93 3.18 4.57
N ASN A 157 -14.25 1.90 4.45
CA ASN A 157 -13.75 0.88 5.38
C ASN A 157 -12.48 0.22 4.85
N THR A 158 -12.40 0.04 3.54
CA THR A 158 -11.33 -0.71 2.91
C THR A 158 -10.87 0.01 1.64
N PRO A 159 -9.55 0.16 1.43
CA PRO A 159 -8.98 0.46 0.14
C PRO A 159 -8.67 -0.84 -0.64
N TRP A 160 -8.73 -0.75 -1.97
CA TRP A 160 -8.30 -1.78 -2.90
C TRP A 160 -7.51 -1.16 -4.05
N PHE A 161 -6.59 -1.95 -4.59
CA PHE A 161 -5.75 -1.58 -5.71
C PHE A 161 -5.77 -2.66 -6.78
N PHE A 162 -5.80 -2.23 -8.04
CA PHE A 162 -5.84 -3.10 -9.21
C PHE A 162 -4.89 -2.55 -10.26
N PHE A 163 -4.11 -3.43 -10.87
CA PHE A 163 -3.38 -3.07 -12.09
C PHE A 163 -4.38 -3.04 -13.25
N GLU A 164 -4.29 -1.99 -14.07
CA GLU A 164 -5.04 -1.93 -15.33
C GLU A 164 -4.37 -2.83 -16.38
N ALA A 165 -5.19 -3.49 -17.20
CA ALA A 165 -4.75 -4.40 -18.25
C ALA A 165 -4.20 -3.67 -19.48
#